data_AF-A0A9W4JXK2-F1
#
_entry.id   AF-A0A9W4JXK2-F1
#
_cell.length_a   1.000
_cell.length_b   1.000
_cell.length_c   1.000
_cell.angle_alpha   90.00
_cell.angle_beta   90.00
_cell.angle_gamma   90.00
#
_symmetry.space_group_name_H-M   'P 1'
#
loop_
_entity.id
_entity.type
_entity.pdbx_description
1 polymer ?
#
loop_
_entity_poly.entity_id
_entity_poly.type
_entity_poly.pdbx_seq_one_letter_code
_entity_poly.pdbx_strand_id
1 'polypeptide(L)'
;MMQRDTFAVLWRLAIRHPESSVKMIPMEEIFDDERTDDDLWYKDYMPNFQFLPKDRLPSGAKGGITYTTIVLDPGIFLPWLKRNLESSGVDFKRMTLHSLSDAYHLGHDILINATGAGPIYLDDIQDDNMELLKGQIMIIKSDYKKCFMRDDGKNYTYVIPRLDGKIVRRIHRSLPERFSIDLSDYDIVGHNVCIRPYRSSGMRIENEVKDGQKIVHAYGTSCIVRTPLIGTIEG
;
A
#
# COMPACT_ATOMS: atom_id res chain seq x y z
N MET A 1 17.14 0.12 1.69
CA MET A 1 15.89 -0.32 2.37
C MET A 1 14.83 -0.41 1.28
N MET A 2 14.14 -1.54 1.15
CA MET A 2 13.28 -1.88 0.00
C MET A 2 12.25 -0.79 -0.36
N GLN A 3 11.75 -0.06 0.63
CA GLN A 3 10.81 1.04 0.55
C GLN A 3 11.40 2.22 -0.22
N ARG A 4 12.63 2.61 0.12
CA ARG A 4 13.36 3.70 -0.55
C ARG A 4 13.63 3.34 -2.00
N ASP A 5 14.02 2.10 -2.25
CA ASP A 5 14.36 1.63 -3.59
C ASP A 5 13.08 1.53 -4.47
N THR A 6 11.98 1.05 -3.88
CA THR A 6 10.64 1.06 -4.50
C THR A 6 10.17 2.49 -4.82
N PHE A 7 10.32 3.43 -3.88
CA PHE A 7 9.98 4.84 -4.11
C PHE A 7 10.74 5.41 -5.30
N ALA A 8 12.05 5.17 -5.40
CA ALA A 8 12.86 5.64 -6.53
C ALA A 8 12.43 5.01 -7.88
N VAL A 9 11.99 3.75 -7.90
CA VAL A 9 11.42 3.12 -9.10
C VAL A 9 10.11 3.79 -9.49
N LEU A 10 9.16 3.89 -8.55
CA LEU A 10 7.84 4.45 -8.84
C LEU A 10 7.91 5.95 -9.17
N TRP A 11 8.81 6.70 -8.56
CA TRP A 11 9.09 8.09 -8.92
C TRP A 11 9.57 8.21 -10.38
N ARG A 12 10.47 7.33 -10.81
CA ARG A 12 10.91 7.28 -12.22
C ARG A 12 9.77 6.88 -13.16
N LEU A 13 8.90 5.96 -12.76
CA LEU A 13 7.70 5.61 -13.54
C LEU A 13 6.75 6.80 -13.68
N ALA A 14 6.55 7.59 -12.62
CA ALA A 14 5.70 8.78 -12.68
C ALA A 14 6.18 9.81 -13.72
N ILE A 15 7.50 9.88 -13.95
CA ILE A 15 8.11 10.79 -14.92
C ILE A 15 8.10 10.17 -16.32
N ARG A 16 8.52 8.91 -16.46
CA ARG A 16 8.78 8.27 -17.76
C ARG A 16 7.57 7.60 -18.38
N HIS A 17 6.61 7.21 -17.55
CA HIS A 17 5.44 6.42 -17.93
C HIS A 17 4.17 7.00 -17.30
N PRO A 18 3.76 8.23 -17.67
CA PRO A 18 2.55 8.84 -17.12
C PRO A 18 1.28 8.00 -17.38
N GLU A 19 1.28 7.14 -18.40
CA GLU A 19 0.22 6.19 -18.72
C GLU A 19 0.12 5.02 -17.73
N SER A 20 1.12 4.83 -16.86
CA SER A 20 1.10 3.84 -15.78
C SER A 20 0.13 4.20 -14.63
N SER A 21 -0.40 5.42 -14.60
CA SER A 21 -1.15 6.05 -13.50
C SER A 21 -0.33 6.52 -12.30
N VAL A 22 0.94 6.15 -12.19
CA VAL A 22 1.79 6.64 -11.09
C VAL A 22 1.98 8.15 -11.25
N LYS A 23 1.69 8.91 -10.20
CA LYS A 23 1.76 10.37 -10.20
C LYS A 23 2.36 10.89 -8.90
N MET A 24 3.11 11.99 -8.99
CA MET A 24 3.59 12.73 -7.82
C MET A 24 2.44 13.53 -7.21
N ILE A 25 2.35 13.55 -5.87
CA ILE A 25 1.28 14.22 -5.15
C ILE A 25 1.73 14.73 -3.78
N PRO A 26 1.24 15.89 -3.31
CA PRO A 26 1.50 16.32 -1.94
C PRO A 26 0.87 15.37 -0.90
N MET A 27 1.56 15.18 0.21
CA MET A 27 1.11 14.46 1.40
C MET A 27 1.11 15.40 2.60
N GLU A 28 0.09 15.31 3.44
CA GLU A 28 0.09 15.84 4.80
C GLU A 28 -0.08 14.68 5.79
N GLU A 29 0.83 14.57 6.75
CA GLU A 29 0.67 13.67 7.90
C GLU A 29 0.53 14.47 9.18
N ILE A 30 -0.43 14.08 10.01
CA ILE A 30 -0.65 14.60 11.35
C ILE A 30 -0.50 13.44 12.34
N PHE A 31 0.15 13.69 13.46
CA PHE A 31 0.32 12.70 14.52
C PHE A 31 -0.01 13.31 15.88
N ASP A 32 -0.80 12.57 16.66
CA ASP A 32 -1.24 12.95 17.99
C ASP A 32 -0.28 12.44 19.09
N ASP A 33 0.74 11.66 18.70
CA ASP A 33 1.87 11.24 19.54
C ASP A 33 3.18 11.87 19.11
N GLU A 34 4.13 11.98 20.05
CA GLU A 34 5.46 12.50 19.74
C GLU A 34 6.19 11.52 18.81
N ARG A 35 6.86 12.05 17.78
CA ARG A 35 7.67 11.27 16.86
C ARG A 35 9.12 11.70 16.97
N THR A 36 9.99 10.72 17.09
CA THR A 36 11.44 10.88 17.05
C THR A 36 11.92 10.97 15.60
N ASP A 37 13.21 11.25 15.44
CA ASP A 37 13.86 11.21 14.12
C ASP A 37 13.83 9.81 13.50
N ASP A 38 13.93 8.76 14.32
CA ASP A 38 13.86 7.37 13.86
C ASP A 38 12.45 7.00 13.36
N ASP A 39 11.40 7.53 14.02
CA ASP A 39 10.02 7.39 13.54
C ASP A 39 9.80 8.07 12.17
N LEU A 40 10.64 9.06 11.85
CA LEU A 40 10.63 9.85 10.62
C LEU A 40 11.84 9.51 9.73
N TRP A 41 12.31 8.26 9.75
CA TRP A 41 13.48 7.77 8.98
C TRP A 41 13.47 8.09 7.48
N TYR A 42 12.33 8.49 6.91
CA TYR A 42 12.16 8.85 5.50
C TYR A 42 12.33 10.34 5.19
N LYS A 43 12.48 11.20 6.21
CA LYS A 43 12.52 12.66 6.07
C LYS A 43 13.59 13.15 5.10
N ASP A 44 14.76 12.50 5.08
CA ASP A 44 15.93 12.97 4.33
C ASP A 44 15.89 12.68 2.83
N TYR A 45 14.98 11.82 2.37
CA TYR A 45 14.86 11.47 0.96
C TYR A 45 13.48 11.73 0.36
N MET A 46 12.51 12.19 1.16
CA MET A 46 11.22 12.66 0.65
C MET A 46 11.34 14.08 0.08
N PRO A 47 10.96 14.30 -1.20
CA PRO A 47 11.03 15.63 -1.80
C PRO A 47 10.12 16.64 -1.10
N ASN A 48 10.58 17.89 -0.94
CA ASN A 48 9.83 18.97 -0.28
C ASN A 48 9.39 18.65 1.16
N PHE A 49 10.14 17.81 1.88
CA PHE A 49 9.83 17.49 3.28
C PHE A 49 9.96 18.72 4.18
N GLN A 50 8.90 18.97 4.97
CA GLN A 50 8.83 20.07 5.92
C GLN A 50 7.96 19.68 7.13
N PHE A 51 8.33 20.18 8.31
CA PHE A 51 7.43 20.17 9.47
C PHE A 51 6.34 21.23 9.28
N LEU A 52 5.11 20.88 9.65
CA LEU A 52 3.99 21.83 9.67
C LEU A 52 4.13 22.77 10.87
N PRO A 53 3.89 24.08 10.69
CA PRO A 53 3.90 25.03 11.80
C PRO A 53 2.72 24.77 12.74
N LYS A 54 2.88 25.10 14.02
CA LYS A 54 1.91 24.77 15.09
C LYS A 54 0.52 25.34 14.86
N ASP A 55 0.41 26.49 14.19
CA ASP A 55 -0.85 27.15 13.84
C ASP A 55 -1.64 26.43 12.73
N ARG A 56 -1.01 25.53 12.00
CA ARG A 56 -1.65 24.68 10.98
C ARG A 56 -2.04 23.30 11.49
N LEU A 57 -1.70 22.97 12.75
CA LEU A 57 -2.02 21.69 13.34
C LEU A 57 -3.48 21.70 13.84
N PRO A 58 -4.26 20.63 13.59
CA PRO A 58 -5.58 20.50 14.18
C PRO A 58 -5.48 20.33 15.70
N SER A 59 -6.57 20.62 16.40
CA SER A 59 -6.64 20.43 17.86
C SER A 59 -6.27 18.99 18.25
N GLY A 60 -5.42 18.88 19.28
CA GLY A 60 -4.92 17.62 19.83
C GLY A 60 -3.69 17.03 19.12
N ALA A 61 -3.29 17.54 17.96
CA ALA A 61 -2.10 17.06 17.26
C ALA A 61 -0.81 17.52 17.96
N LYS A 62 0.16 16.62 18.11
CA LYS A 62 1.48 16.92 18.67
C LYS A 62 2.48 17.32 17.58
N GLY A 63 2.24 16.93 16.34
CA GLY A 63 2.99 17.43 15.20
C GLY A 63 2.39 17.07 13.86
N GLY A 64 3.07 17.51 12.81
CA GLY A 64 2.68 17.22 11.45
C GLY A 64 3.81 17.52 10.47
N ILE A 65 3.76 16.87 9.33
CA ILE A 65 4.74 16.98 8.26
C ILE A 65 4.02 17.08 6.91
N THR A 66 4.70 17.65 5.93
CA THR A 66 4.30 17.60 4.54
C THR A 66 5.49 17.28 3.66
N TYR A 67 5.23 16.57 2.56
CA TYR A 67 6.23 16.20 1.57
C TYR A 67 5.53 15.81 0.26
N THR A 68 6.30 15.59 -0.79
CA THR A 68 5.79 15.06 -2.07
C THR A 68 6.01 13.55 -2.12
N THR A 69 4.93 12.81 -2.34
CA THR A 69 4.94 11.35 -2.48
C THR A 69 4.38 10.94 -3.83
N ILE A 70 4.09 9.65 -3.99
CA ILE A 70 3.48 9.05 -5.15
C ILE A 70 2.09 8.50 -4.81
N VAL A 71 1.21 8.51 -5.81
CA VAL A 71 -0.05 7.76 -5.80
C VAL A 71 -0.19 7.02 -7.12
N LEU A 72 -0.91 5.91 -7.11
CA LEU A 72 -1.24 5.15 -8.32
C LEU A 72 -2.67 4.61 -8.22
N ASP A 73 -3.28 4.37 -9.37
CA ASP A 73 -4.56 3.65 -9.44
C ASP A 73 -4.29 2.20 -9.84
N PRO A 74 -4.53 1.20 -8.96
CA PRO A 74 -4.34 -0.20 -9.31
C PRO A 74 -5.16 -0.64 -10.53
N GLY A 75 -6.32 -0.02 -10.78
CA GLY A 75 -7.17 -0.33 -11.93
C GLY A 75 -6.55 0.05 -13.28
N ILE A 76 -5.55 0.92 -13.28
CA ILE A 76 -4.81 1.35 -14.47
C ILE A 76 -3.39 0.77 -14.45
N PHE A 77 -2.72 0.84 -13.30
CA PHE A 77 -1.34 0.38 -13.12
C PHE A 77 -1.18 -1.12 -13.39
N LEU A 78 -2.06 -1.98 -12.85
CA LEU A 78 -1.92 -3.44 -13.04
C LEU A 78 -2.15 -3.88 -14.49
N PRO A 79 -3.18 -3.38 -15.22
CA PRO A 79 -3.30 -3.63 -16.66
C PRO A 79 -2.15 -3.05 -17.49
N TRP A 80 -1.62 -1.88 -17.13
CA TRP A 80 -0.43 -1.33 -17.78
C TRP A 80 0.79 -2.25 -17.55
N LEU A 81 1.05 -2.66 -16.31
CA LEU A 81 2.17 -3.55 -15.98
C LEU A 81 2.06 -4.88 -16.72
N LYS A 82 0.87 -5.51 -16.72
CA LYS A 82 0.60 -6.75 -17.46
C LYS A 82 0.94 -6.62 -18.94
N ARG A 83 0.46 -5.56 -19.61
CA ARG A 83 0.73 -5.34 -21.05
C ARG A 83 2.22 -5.18 -21.35
N ASN A 84 2.97 -4.49 -20.48
CA ASN A 84 4.41 -4.34 -20.64
C ASN A 84 5.16 -5.68 -20.45
N LEU A 85 4.72 -6.51 -19.50
CA LEU A 85 5.25 -7.86 -19.31
C LEU A 85 4.96 -8.76 -20.52
N GLU A 86 3.72 -8.77 -21.03
CA GLU A 86 3.34 -9.50 -22.25
C GLU A 86 4.19 -9.07 -23.45
N SER A 87 4.40 -7.76 -23.62
CA SER A 87 5.25 -7.22 -24.70
C SER A 87 6.73 -7.59 -24.55
N SER A 88 7.15 -7.97 -23.34
CA SER A 88 8.51 -8.44 -23.04
C SER A 88 8.64 -9.97 -23.15
N GLY A 89 7.58 -10.67 -23.57
CA GLY A 89 7.58 -12.13 -23.75
C GLY A 89 7.09 -12.93 -22.54
N VAL A 90 6.43 -12.31 -21.55
CA VAL A 90 5.84 -13.03 -20.42
C VAL A 90 4.48 -13.63 -20.82
N ASP A 91 4.36 -14.94 -20.68
CA ASP A 91 3.10 -15.66 -20.86
C ASP A 91 2.25 -15.68 -19.58
N PHE A 92 1.02 -15.17 -19.66
CA PHE A 92 0.06 -15.25 -18.57
C PHE A 92 -0.85 -16.46 -18.72
N LYS A 93 -0.76 -17.40 -17.76
CA LYS A 93 -1.62 -18.58 -17.68
C LYS A 93 -2.56 -18.47 -16.49
N ARG A 94 -3.86 -18.65 -16.71
CA ARG A 94 -4.85 -18.71 -15.63
C ARG A 94 -4.89 -20.14 -15.10
N MET A 95 -4.58 -20.31 -13.82
CA MET A 95 -4.56 -21.60 -13.13
C MET A 95 -5.09 -21.44 -11.70
N THR A 96 -5.61 -22.53 -11.14
CA THR A 96 -5.92 -22.65 -9.71
C THR A 96 -5.00 -23.71 -9.14
N LEU A 97 -4.30 -23.39 -8.06
CA LEU A 97 -3.34 -24.29 -7.40
C LEU A 97 -3.77 -24.50 -5.96
N HIS A 98 -3.71 -25.74 -5.49
CA HIS A 98 -3.91 -26.14 -4.09
C HIS A 98 -2.57 -26.32 -3.36
N SER A 99 -1.50 -26.58 -4.11
CA SER A 99 -0.13 -26.64 -3.63
C SER A 99 0.80 -25.91 -4.61
N LEU A 100 2.01 -25.53 -4.18
CA LEU A 100 3.03 -25.09 -5.14
C LEU A 100 3.47 -26.24 -6.06
N SER A 101 3.46 -27.47 -5.55
CA SER A 101 3.80 -28.67 -6.32
C SER A 101 2.94 -28.89 -7.56
N ASP A 102 1.69 -28.40 -7.54
CA ASP A 102 0.79 -28.41 -8.70
C ASP A 102 1.40 -27.68 -9.91
N ALA A 103 2.34 -26.75 -9.71
CA ALA A 103 2.99 -26.01 -10.79
C ALA A 103 4.27 -26.68 -11.31
N TYR A 104 4.87 -27.66 -10.62
CA TYR A 104 6.22 -28.15 -10.95
C TYR A 104 6.33 -28.76 -12.35
N HIS A 105 5.24 -29.34 -12.85
CA HIS A 105 5.17 -29.93 -14.19
C HIS A 105 5.24 -28.90 -15.33
N LEU A 106 5.22 -27.58 -15.03
CA LEU A 106 5.23 -26.52 -16.04
C LEU A 106 6.62 -26.29 -16.67
N GLY A 107 7.66 -26.99 -16.22
CA GLY A 107 8.99 -26.96 -16.84
C GLY A 107 9.78 -25.69 -16.58
N HIS A 108 9.76 -25.19 -15.33
CA HIS A 108 10.51 -24.00 -14.92
C HIS A 108 11.68 -24.35 -13.99
N ASP A 109 12.78 -23.59 -14.07
CA ASP A 109 13.94 -23.78 -13.20
C ASP A 109 13.69 -23.27 -11.77
N ILE A 110 12.89 -22.20 -11.64
CA ILE A 110 12.61 -21.50 -10.39
C ILE A 110 11.12 -21.17 -10.32
N LEU A 111 10.52 -21.45 -9.17
CA LEU A 111 9.15 -21.04 -8.85
C LEU A 111 9.18 -19.84 -7.89
N ILE A 112 8.48 -18.76 -8.23
CA ILE A 112 8.33 -17.60 -7.33
C ILE A 112 6.95 -17.66 -6.68
N ASN A 113 6.89 -17.87 -5.38
CA ASN A 113 5.67 -17.81 -4.60
C ASN A 113 5.36 -16.37 -4.18
N ALA A 114 4.57 -15.68 -5.00
CA ALA A 114 4.03 -14.33 -4.75
C ALA A 114 2.50 -14.34 -4.55
N THR A 115 1.98 -15.36 -3.87
CA THR A 115 0.53 -15.64 -3.77
C THR A 115 -0.23 -14.81 -2.73
N GLY A 116 0.43 -13.84 -2.09
CA GLY A 116 -0.19 -12.98 -1.08
C GLY A 116 -0.66 -13.77 0.15
N ALA A 117 -1.96 -14.01 0.26
CA ALA A 117 -2.57 -14.82 1.32
C ALA A 117 -2.52 -16.33 1.06
N GLY A 118 -2.06 -16.75 -0.13
CA GLY A 118 -1.94 -18.16 -0.51
C GLY A 118 -1.31 -19.09 0.54
N PRO A 119 -0.26 -18.69 1.29
CA PRO A 119 0.35 -19.53 2.32
C PRO A 119 -0.58 -20.00 3.45
N ILE A 120 -1.75 -19.38 3.62
CA ILE A 120 -2.80 -19.86 4.55
C ILE A 120 -3.54 -21.08 3.99
N TYR A 121 -3.62 -21.19 2.66
CA TYR A 121 -4.48 -22.13 1.94
C TYR A 121 -3.72 -23.16 1.13
N LEU A 122 -2.44 -22.91 0.82
CA LEU A 122 -1.58 -23.83 0.09
C LEU A 122 -1.16 -24.97 1.02
N ASP A 123 -1.52 -26.20 0.65
CA ASP A 123 -1.34 -27.40 1.47
C ASP A 123 0.12 -27.68 1.83
N ASP A 124 1.04 -27.24 0.99
CA ASP A 124 2.48 -27.44 1.12
C ASP A 124 3.21 -26.21 1.69
N ILE A 125 2.51 -25.17 2.14
CA ILE A 125 3.14 -23.99 2.77
C ILE A 125 2.68 -23.78 4.21
N GLN A 126 1.36 -23.63 4.42
CA GLN A 126 0.74 -23.50 5.76
C GLN A 126 1.53 -22.59 6.73
N ASP A 127 1.77 -21.33 6.36
CA ASP A 127 2.58 -20.40 7.17
C ASP A 127 1.75 -19.80 8.32
N ASP A 128 1.95 -20.33 9.53
CA ASP A 128 1.24 -19.94 10.77
C ASP A 128 1.44 -18.47 11.18
N ASN A 129 2.41 -17.76 10.58
CA ASN A 129 2.61 -16.33 10.85
C ASN A 129 1.67 -15.44 10.04
N MET A 130 0.87 -16.01 9.14
CA MET A 130 -0.02 -15.27 8.27
C MET A 130 -1.35 -14.95 8.95
N GLU A 131 -1.81 -13.72 8.75
CA GLU A 131 -3.10 -13.25 9.25
C GLU A 131 -3.84 -12.45 8.19
N LEU A 132 -5.17 -12.54 8.23
CA LEU A 132 -6.05 -11.84 7.31
C LEU A 132 -6.58 -10.57 7.96
N LEU A 133 -5.93 -9.44 7.71
CA LEU A 133 -6.40 -8.17 8.24
C LEU A 133 -7.44 -7.54 7.33
N LYS A 134 -8.63 -7.27 7.86
CA LYS A 134 -9.70 -6.61 7.12
C LYS A 134 -9.38 -5.12 6.92
N GLY A 135 -9.37 -4.69 5.66
CA GLY A 135 -9.38 -3.28 5.27
C GLY A 135 -10.74 -2.90 4.70
N GLN A 136 -11.24 -1.72 5.06
CA GLN A 136 -12.45 -1.18 4.46
C GLN A 136 -12.24 0.29 4.12
N ILE A 137 -12.63 0.66 2.90
CA ILE A 137 -12.58 2.03 2.39
C ILE A 137 -13.93 2.41 1.78
N MET A 138 -14.18 3.70 1.72
CA MET A 138 -15.25 4.28 0.91
C MET A 138 -14.67 5.08 -0.23
N ILE A 139 -15.49 5.27 -1.25
CA ILE A 139 -15.13 5.90 -2.51
C ILE A 139 -16.20 6.97 -2.76
N ILE A 140 -15.82 8.25 -2.81
CA ILE A 140 -16.75 9.40 -2.93
C ILE A 140 -16.30 10.43 -3.98
N LYS A 141 -17.19 11.09 -4.71
CA LYS A 141 -16.73 12.16 -5.58
C LYS A 141 -16.17 13.35 -4.81
N SER A 142 -14.94 13.75 -5.14
CA SER A 142 -14.25 14.86 -4.49
C SER A 142 -13.18 15.47 -5.42
N ASP A 143 -12.97 16.76 -5.28
CA ASP A 143 -11.91 17.53 -5.93
C ASP A 143 -10.60 17.52 -5.11
N TYR A 144 -10.53 16.83 -3.97
CA TYR A 144 -9.34 16.78 -3.12
C TYR A 144 -8.09 16.30 -3.88
N LYS A 145 -7.03 17.12 -3.88
CA LYS A 145 -5.82 16.92 -4.71
C LYS A 145 -4.55 16.55 -3.94
N LYS A 146 -4.65 16.25 -2.65
CA LYS A 146 -3.51 15.82 -1.83
C LYS A 146 -3.82 14.53 -1.08
N CYS A 147 -2.79 13.78 -0.72
CA CYS A 147 -2.91 12.73 0.26
C CYS A 147 -2.94 13.35 1.66
N PHE A 148 -3.71 12.74 2.57
CA PHE A 148 -3.73 13.10 3.97
C PHE A 148 -3.73 11.84 4.83
N MET A 149 -3.03 11.88 5.96
CA MET A 149 -3.15 10.88 7.01
C MET A 149 -3.12 11.54 8.39
N ARG A 150 -3.94 11.03 9.30
CA ARG A 150 -3.81 11.30 10.74
C ARG A 150 -3.63 9.98 11.49
N ASP A 151 -2.63 9.96 12.34
CA ASP A 151 -2.36 8.91 13.31
C ASP A 151 -2.73 9.43 14.70
N ASP A 152 -3.81 8.90 15.28
CA ASP A 152 -4.27 9.32 16.62
C ASP A 152 -3.65 8.49 17.76
N GLY A 153 -2.61 7.71 17.47
CA GLY A 153 -1.96 6.78 18.40
C GLY A 153 -2.71 5.46 18.59
N LYS A 154 -3.97 5.38 18.15
CA LYS A 154 -4.82 4.17 18.21
C LYS A 154 -5.29 3.71 16.85
N ASN A 155 -5.50 4.66 15.94
CA ASN A 155 -6.11 4.47 14.63
C ASN A 155 -5.43 5.35 13.60
N TYR A 156 -5.45 4.84 12.37
CA TYR A 156 -5.13 5.61 11.19
C TYR A 156 -6.39 6.00 10.43
N THR A 157 -6.41 7.26 10.01
CA THR A 157 -7.38 7.79 9.07
C THR A 157 -6.64 8.40 7.90
N TYR A 158 -7.02 8.06 6.67
CA TYR A 158 -6.33 8.54 5.48
C TYR A 158 -7.29 8.90 4.34
N VAL A 159 -6.79 9.79 3.48
CA VAL A 159 -7.40 10.31 2.26
C VAL A 159 -6.39 10.12 1.15
N ILE A 160 -6.72 9.32 0.14
CA ILE A 160 -5.82 9.06 -0.98
C ILE A 160 -6.62 9.28 -2.26
N PRO A 161 -6.38 10.38 -2.99
CA PRO A 161 -7.07 10.64 -4.23
C PRO A 161 -6.62 9.65 -5.29
N ARG A 162 -7.58 8.97 -5.89
CA ARG A 162 -7.36 8.16 -7.11
C ARG A 162 -7.21 9.02 -8.37
N LEU A 163 -7.24 10.35 -8.21
CA LEU A 163 -7.11 11.36 -9.27
C LEU A 163 -8.19 11.28 -10.37
N ASP A 164 -9.19 10.42 -10.18
CA ASP A 164 -10.47 10.32 -10.89
C ASP A 164 -11.66 10.83 -10.05
N GLY A 165 -11.37 11.40 -8.87
CA GLY A 165 -12.31 12.06 -7.96
C GLY A 165 -13.17 11.09 -7.15
N LYS A 166 -12.57 10.33 -6.22
CA LYS A 166 -13.20 9.19 -5.51
C LYS A 166 -12.60 8.89 -4.09
N ILE A 167 -13.11 9.37 -2.92
CA ILE A 167 -12.52 9.20 -1.54
C ILE A 167 -13.39 9.31 -0.22
N VAL A 168 -13.66 8.21 0.53
CA VAL A 168 -13.78 7.99 2.03
C VAL A 168 -14.77 8.75 3.00
N ARG A 169 -15.25 8.03 4.05
CA ARG A 169 -16.05 8.44 5.27
C ARG A 169 -15.34 8.40 6.66
N ARG A 170 -14.18 7.73 6.84
CA ARG A 170 -13.44 7.70 8.14
C ARG A 170 -12.80 9.05 8.51
N ILE A 171 -12.76 9.98 7.56
CA ILE A 171 -12.00 11.24 7.63
C ILE A 171 -12.56 12.23 8.63
N HIS A 172 -13.89 12.32 8.75
CA HIS A 172 -14.53 13.28 9.65
C HIS A 172 -13.99 13.21 11.08
N ARG A 173 -13.81 12.01 11.62
CA ARG A 173 -13.30 11.84 13.00
C ARG A 173 -11.94 12.52 13.21
N SER A 174 -11.11 12.53 12.18
CA SER A 174 -9.74 13.05 12.25
C SER A 174 -9.60 14.49 11.77
N LEU A 175 -10.53 14.97 10.93
CA LEU A 175 -10.55 16.33 10.39
C LEU A 175 -12.00 16.83 10.28
N PRO A 176 -12.68 17.07 11.40
CA PRO A 176 -14.10 17.44 11.38
C PRO A 176 -14.35 18.77 10.67
N GLU A 177 -13.35 19.66 10.66
CA GLU A 177 -13.41 20.95 9.98
C GLU A 177 -13.27 20.87 8.45
N ARG A 178 -12.72 19.77 7.92
CA ARG A 178 -12.50 19.60 6.47
C ARG A 178 -13.46 18.60 5.83
N PHE A 179 -14.07 17.72 6.63
CA PHE A 179 -14.91 16.63 6.17
C PHE A 179 -16.11 16.53 7.10
N SER A 180 -17.34 16.65 6.59
CA SER A 180 -18.58 16.43 7.33
C SER A 180 -18.75 14.99 7.85
N ILE A 181 -19.48 14.83 8.95
CA ILE A 181 -19.88 13.52 9.49
C ILE A 181 -21.07 12.94 8.73
N ASP A 182 -21.87 13.82 8.13
CA ASP A 182 -23.05 13.43 7.39
C ASP A 182 -22.62 12.84 6.05
N LEU A 183 -23.16 11.66 5.76
CA LEU A 183 -22.87 10.96 4.51
C LEU A 183 -23.58 11.56 3.32
N SER A 184 -24.71 12.21 3.58
CA SER A 184 -25.50 12.87 2.54
C SER A 184 -24.75 14.05 1.92
N ASP A 185 -23.74 14.58 2.63
CA ASP A 185 -22.82 15.60 2.11
C ASP A 185 -21.83 15.05 1.07
N TYR A 186 -21.80 13.73 0.84
CA TYR A 186 -20.88 13.10 -0.09
C TYR A 186 -21.61 12.32 -1.18
N ASP A 187 -21.15 12.50 -2.42
CA ASP A 187 -21.52 11.63 -3.54
C ASP A 187 -20.77 10.30 -3.43
N ILE A 188 -21.29 9.38 -2.61
CA ILE A 188 -20.71 8.05 -2.40
C ILE A 188 -20.95 7.20 -3.63
N VAL A 189 -19.86 6.81 -4.29
CA VAL A 189 -19.90 5.97 -5.50
C VAL A 189 -19.55 4.51 -5.24
N GLY A 190 -19.12 4.17 -4.01
CA GLY A 190 -18.88 2.79 -3.62
C GLY A 190 -18.19 2.60 -2.27
N HIS A 191 -18.07 1.34 -1.88
CA HIS A 191 -17.24 0.89 -0.77
C HIS A 191 -16.45 -0.34 -1.22
N ASN A 192 -15.21 -0.45 -0.76
CA ASN A 192 -14.39 -1.64 -0.99
C ASN A 192 -13.98 -2.24 0.35
N VAL A 193 -14.19 -3.55 0.49
CA VAL A 193 -13.61 -4.35 1.55
C VAL A 193 -12.48 -5.16 0.92
N CYS A 194 -11.30 -5.11 1.51
CA CYS A 194 -10.15 -5.91 1.11
C CYS A 194 -9.61 -6.70 2.28
N ILE A 195 -8.91 -7.78 1.96
CA ILE A 195 -8.16 -8.58 2.92
C ILE A 195 -6.69 -8.33 2.66
N ARG A 196 -5.95 -7.99 3.72
CA ARG A 196 -4.51 -7.76 3.68
C ARG A 196 -3.80 -9.03 4.13
N PRO A 197 -2.85 -9.56 3.35
CA PRO A 197 -2.06 -10.72 3.73
C PRO A 197 -0.92 -10.27 4.66
N TYR A 198 -1.25 -10.01 5.93
CA TYR A 198 -0.26 -9.66 6.95
C TYR A 198 0.51 -10.90 7.36
N ARG A 199 1.78 -10.70 7.71
CA ARG A 199 2.64 -11.72 8.27
C ARG A 199 3.34 -11.12 9.49
N SER A 200 3.14 -11.70 10.67
CA SER A 200 3.60 -11.16 11.95
C SER A 200 5.13 -11.03 12.04
N SER A 201 5.85 -11.98 11.45
CA SER A 201 7.33 -11.95 11.35
C SER A 201 7.87 -11.15 10.16
N GLY A 202 7.02 -10.31 9.55
CA GLY A 202 7.38 -9.52 8.37
C GLY A 202 7.33 -10.30 7.07
N MET A 203 7.66 -9.62 5.96
CA MET A 203 7.61 -10.21 4.62
C MET A 203 8.59 -11.38 4.49
N ARG A 204 8.13 -12.53 4.00
CA ARG A 204 9.00 -13.67 3.70
C ARG A 204 9.64 -13.45 2.34
N ILE A 205 10.95 -13.16 2.33
CA ILE A 205 11.79 -13.10 1.13
C ILE A 205 12.96 -14.06 1.30
N GLU A 206 12.80 -15.29 0.85
CA GLU A 206 13.84 -16.31 1.01
C GLU A 206 13.76 -17.36 -0.08
N ASN A 207 14.85 -18.10 -0.26
CA ASN A 207 14.90 -19.24 -1.15
C ASN A 207 14.72 -20.54 -0.35
N GLU A 208 14.09 -21.52 -0.97
CA GLU A 208 13.86 -22.85 -0.44
C GLU A 208 14.07 -23.87 -1.57
N VAL A 209 14.56 -25.07 -1.26
CA VAL A 209 14.51 -26.20 -2.18
C VAL A 209 13.58 -27.25 -1.59
N LYS A 210 12.48 -27.52 -2.28
CA LYS A 210 11.44 -28.45 -1.83
C LYS A 210 11.13 -29.44 -2.94
N ASP A 211 11.21 -30.73 -2.63
CA ASP A 211 11.02 -31.84 -3.58
C ASP A 211 11.86 -31.70 -4.87
N GLY A 212 13.06 -31.15 -4.73
CA GLY A 212 13.98 -30.88 -5.86
C GLY A 212 13.69 -29.59 -6.63
N GLN A 213 12.56 -28.91 -6.40
CA GLN A 213 12.23 -27.63 -7.00
C GLN A 213 12.87 -26.47 -6.23
N LYS A 214 13.49 -25.53 -6.94
CA LYS A 214 13.94 -24.25 -6.37
C LYS A 214 12.77 -23.28 -6.28
N ILE A 215 12.53 -22.75 -5.09
CA ILE A 215 11.43 -21.85 -4.79
C ILE A 215 11.98 -20.56 -4.19
N VAL A 216 11.39 -19.42 -4.55
CA VAL A 216 11.61 -18.14 -3.89
C VAL A 216 10.28 -17.64 -3.35
N HIS A 217 10.20 -17.47 -2.04
CA HIS A 217 9.03 -16.88 -1.38
C HIS A 217 9.12 -15.36 -1.42
N ALA A 218 8.00 -14.71 -1.72
CA ALA A 218 7.85 -13.25 -1.77
C ALA A 218 6.41 -12.85 -1.40
N TYR A 219 6.03 -13.07 -0.14
CA TYR A 219 4.66 -12.82 0.35
C TYR A 219 4.64 -12.26 1.77
N GLY A 220 3.46 -11.87 2.26
CA GLY A 220 3.28 -11.29 3.60
C GLY A 220 3.28 -9.76 3.61
N THR A 221 2.93 -9.13 2.49
CA THR A 221 2.80 -7.67 2.37
C THR A 221 1.47 -7.19 2.94
N SER A 222 1.48 -6.47 4.06
CA SER A 222 0.22 -5.99 4.67
C SER A 222 -0.32 -4.68 4.10
N CYS A 223 0.54 -3.76 3.65
CA CYS A 223 0.12 -2.47 3.08
C CYS A 223 1.13 -1.91 2.05
N ILE A 224 0.69 -1.70 0.80
CA ILE A 224 1.47 -1.00 -0.25
C ILE A 224 1.37 0.53 -0.12
N VAL A 225 0.31 1.02 0.53
CA VAL A 225 0.02 2.46 0.74
C VAL A 225 1.08 3.17 1.60
N ARG A 226 1.93 2.42 2.29
CA ARG A 226 2.90 2.93 3.26
C ARG A 226 4.32 3.06 2.67
N THR A 227 4.46 3.54 1.45
CA THR A 227 5.80 3.85 0.87
C THR A 227 6.18 5.31 1.17
N PRO A 228 6.04 5.74 2.45
CA PRO A 228 7.25 5.90 3.27
C PRO A 228 7.14 5.45 4.74
N LEU A 229 6.09 4.71 5.14
CA LEU A 229 5.77 4.35 6.52
C LEU A 229 5.86 2.85 6.80
N ILE A 230 7.04 2.24 6.81
CA ILE A 230 7.15 0.87 7.35
C ILE A 230 7.54 0.93 8.82
N GLY A 231 6.48 1.01 9.64
CA GLY A 231 6.45 0.51 11.00
C GLY A 231 5.21 -0.38 11.13
N THR A 232 5.39 -1.64 11.47
CA THR A 232 4.31 -2.53 11.90
C THR A 232 3.69 -1.95 13.17
N ILE A 233 2.37 -1.84 13.22
CA ILE A 233 1.68 -1.75 14.51
C ILE A 233 0.93 -3.07 14.64
N GLU A 234 1.42 -3.87 15.56
CA GLU A 234 0.71 -4.99 16.17
C GLU A 234 -0.69 -4.53 16.57
N GLY A 235 -1.70 -5.27 16.11
CA GLY A 235 -3.04 -5.23 16.71
C GLY A 235 -3.18 -6.38 17.68
#